data_AF-A0AAJ5S8Z9-F1
#
_entry.id   AF-A0AAJ5S8Z9-F1
#
_cell.length_a   1.000
_cell.length_b   1.000
_cell.length_c   1.000
_cell.angle_alpha   90.00
_cell.angle_beta   90.00
_cell.angle_gamma   90.00
#
_symmetry.space_group_name_H-M   'P 1'
#
loop_
_entity.id
_entity.type
_entity.pdbx_description
1 polymer ?
#
loop_
_entity_poly.entity_id
_entity_poly.type
_entity_poly.pdbx_seq_one_letter_code
_entity_poly.pdbx_strand_id
1 'polypeptide(L)'
;MPVTITLTAAPPTIPANGSYTTITATITDYYGVSIGAGTQVTWKTSLGTLSAPTSETDENGVAKVSLQSVPVIGDAIVTATSSDGGAAAMYIPFTDNWIAIASLFTAWANNGAPYNCSAWLPATSTVNAGVAFTQSATCNQAQLAYRQDREQSTTTGAIRNVGNPVPLSQIINVTIQQTAIGTMQPPKPTNPWSQCRYSETYDGSEGGSGFYMWSIAANGKTGAITWNTFMITTLFEPGDITQYTFEGVTYYRGPLRGSTSGSPNYEVCR
;
A
#
# COMPACT_ATOMS: atom_id res chain seq x y z
N MET A 1 -9.89 50.09 59.00
CA MET A 1 -8.53 49.55 59.21
C MET A 1 -8.11 48.91 57.89
N PRO A 2 -6.84 48.97 57.44
CA PRO A 2 -6.46 48.37 56.17
C PRO A 2 -6.65 46.85 56.25
N VAL A 3 -7.39 46.28 55.31
CA VAL A 3 -7.53 44.83 55.14
C VAL A 3 -6.63 44.35 54.00
N THR A 4 -6.20 43.09 54.08
CA THR A 4 -5.41 42.41 53.05
C THR A 4 -6.29 41.43 52.30
N ILE A 5 -6.24 41.44 50.97
CA ILE A 5 -7.00 40.51 50.12
C ILE A 5 -6.02 39.55 49.45
N THR A 6 -6.23 38.25 49.66
CA THR A 6 -5.47 37.19 48.97
C THR A 6 -6.38 36.49 47.97
N LEU A 7 -5.97 36.45 46.69
CA LEU A 7 -6.72 35.82 45.62
C LEU A 7 -6.11 34.46 45.25
N THR A 8 -6.99 33.48 45.02
CA THR A 8 -6.63 32.18 44.44
C THR A 8 -7.66 31.78 43.39
N ALA A 9 -7.22 31.09 42.33
CA ALA A 9 -8.08 30.58 41.28
C ALA A 9 -7.90 29.07 41.13
N ALA A 10 -9.00 28.34 40.98
CA ALA A 10 -8.99 26.89 40.79
C ALA A 10 -9.94 26.51 39.63
N PRO A 11 -9.41 26.10 38.47
CA PRO A 11 -7.98 26.04 38.10
C PRO A 11 -7.34 27.43 37.88
N PRO A 12 -6.00 27.56 37.96
CA PRO A 12 -5.30 28.85 37.80
C PRO A 12 -5.22 29.35 36.34
N THR A 13 -5.48 28.47 35.37
CA THR A 13 -5.56 28.79 33.93
C THR A 13 -6.76 28.05 33.36
N ILE A 14 -7.37 28.61 32.31
CA ILE A 14 -8.49 27.96 31.61
C ILE A 14 -8.34 28.07 30.10
N PRO A 15 -8.87 27.11 29.33
CA PRO A 15 -9.00 27.26 27.88
C PRO A 15 -9.92 28.42 27.51
N ALA A 16 -9.58 29.16 26.46
CA ALA A 16 -10.37 30.26 25.89
C ALA A 16 -11.55 29.73 25.06
N ASN A 17 -12.40 28.87 25.64
CA ASN A 17 -13.47 28.17 24.92
C ASN A 17 -14.80 28.14 25.68
N GLY A 18 -14.98 29.05 26.64
CA GLY A 18 -16.16 29.08 27.53
C GLY A 18 -15.99 28.27 28.81
N SER A 19 -14.79 27.76 29.09
CA SER A 19 -14.42 27.12 30.36
C SER A 19 -14.54 28.08 31.56
N TYR A 20 -14.65 27.52 32.76
CA TYR A 20 -14.83 28.24 34.02
C TYR A 20 -13.70 28.03 35.01
N THR A 21 -13.42 29.04 35.83
CA THR A 21 -12.61 28.93 37.05
C THR A 21 -13.30 29.62 38.22
N THR A 22 -13.12 29.07 39.43
CA THR A 22 -13.60 29.72 40.65
C THR A 22 -12.48 30.53 41.27
N ILE A 23 -12.77 31.80 41.52
CA ILE A 23 -11.87 32.75 42.16
C ILE A 23 -12.32 32.91 43.61
N THR A 24 -11.37 32.77 44.53
CA THR A 24 -11.59 32.86 45.97
C THR A 24 -10.76 34.02 46.52
N ALA A 25 -11.44 35.00 47.11
CA ALA A 25 -10.84 36.08 47.89
C ALA A 25 -10.91 35.74 49.37
N THR A 26 -9.77 35.71 50.04
CA THR A 26 -9.68 35.63 51.50
C THR A 26 -9.27 36.99 52.03
N ILE A 27 -10.06 37.54 52.96
CA ILE A 27 -9.85 38.88 53.50
C ILE A 27 -9.49 38.78 54.97
N THR A 28 -8.32 39.33 55.31
CA THR A 28 -7.80 39.37 56.68
C THR A 28 -7.53 40.80 57.12
N ASP A 29 -7.60 41.04 58.41
CA ASP A 29 -7.18 42.30 59.03
C ASP A 29 -5.65 42.43 59.09
N TYR A 30 -5.17 43.50 59.73
CA TYR A 30 -3.75 43.76 59.93
C TYR A 30 -3.02 42.69 60.76
N TYR A 31 -3.74 41.95 61.60
CA TYR A 31 -3.20 40.87 62.44
C TYR A 31 -3.29 39.50 61.76
N GLY A 32 -3.77 39.43 60.52
CA GLY A 32 -3.97 38.18 59.78
C GLY A 32 -5.22 37.40 60.19
N VAL A 33 -6.13 38.02 60.94
CA VAL A 33 -7.39 37.42 61.37
C VAL A 33 -8.45 37.67 60.29
N SER A 34 -9.23 36.65 59.96
CA SER A 34 -10.35 36.76 59.01
C SER A 34 -11.39 37.78 59.50
N ILE A 35 -11.90 38.60 58.58
CA ILE A 35 -12.87 39.65 58.91
C ILE A 35 -14.30 39.12 59.18
N GLY A 36 -14.55 37.84 58.93
CA GLY A 36 -15.85 37.21 59.12
C GLY A 36 -16.85 37.46 57.97
N ALA A 37 -18.12 37.17 58.24
CA ALA A 37 -19.18 37.19 57.23
C ALA A 37 -19.74 38.60 56.97
N GLY A 38 -20.23 38.82 55.75
CA GLY A 38 -21.03 40.00 55.39
C GLY A 38 -20.26 41.17 54.80
N THR A 39 -18.93 41.05 54.60
CA THR A 39 -18.16 42.07 53.88
C THR A 39 -18.36 41.91 52.38
N GLN A 40 -18.77 42.97 51.71
CA GLN A 40 -19.00 42.95 50.26
C GLN A 40 -17.68 43.05 49.50
N VAL A 41 -17.49 42.13 48.54
CA VAL A 41 -16.39 42.15 47.57
C VAL A 41 -16.95 42.51 46.21
N THR A 42 -16.41 43.57 45.61
CA THR A 42 -16.69 43.96 44.22
C THR A 42 -15.65 43.35 43.30
N TRP A 43 -16.10 42.72 42.23
CA TRP A 43 -15.27 42.04 41.26
C TRP A 43 -15.27 42.77 39.92
N LYS A 44 -14.10 42.85 39.29
CA LYS A 44 -13.93 43.33 37.90
C LYS A 44 -13.02 42.38 37.15
N THR A 45 -13.25 42.22 35.85
CA THR A 45 -12.36 41.47 34.96
C THR A 45 -12.04 42.28 33.70
N SER A 46 -10.82 42.14 33.16
CA SER A 46 -10.45 42.70 31.85
C SER A 46 -10.89 41.82 30.68
N LEU A 47 -11.13 40.53 30.91
CA LEU A 47 -11.50 39.56 29.88
C LEU A 47 -12.41 38.47 30.49
N GLY A 48 -13.36 37.96 29.70
CA GLY A 48 -14.34 36.98 30.18
C GLY A 48 -15.53 37.60 30.90
N THR A 49 -16.35 36.75 31.50
CA THR A 49 -17.60 37.13 32.18
C THR A 49 -17.61 36.58 33.59
N LEU A 50 -17.84 37.44 34.58
CA LEU A 50 -18.01 37.03 35.99
C LEU A 50 -19.46 36.62 36.25
N SER A 51 -19.68 35.63 37.10
CA SER A 51 -21.03 35.16 37.48
C SER A 51 -21.85 36.21 38.23
N ALA A 52 -21.18 37.13 38.92
CA ALA A 52 -21.78 38.28 39.60
C ALA A 52 -20.76 39.42 39.73
N PRO A 53 -21.19 40.69 39.76
CA PRO A 53 -20.31 41.83 39.98
C PRO A 53 -19.87 41.97 41.45
N THR A 54 -20.58 41.33 42.38
CA THR A 54 -20.31 41.37 43.82
C THR A 54 -20.60 40.03 44.48
N SER A 55 -19.98 39.77 45.62
CA SER A 55 -20.28 38.66 46.54
C SER A 55 -19.98 39.07 47.98
N GLU A 56 -20.57 38.40 48.97
CA GLU A 56 -20.26 38.65 50.40
C GLU A 56 -19.29 37.58 50.95
N THR A 57 -18.51 37.95 51.96
CA THR A 57 -17.67 37.00 52.70
C THR A 57 -18.52 36.06 53.57
N ASP A 58 -18.06 34.83 53.73
CA ASP A 58 -18.57 33.87 54.71
C ASP A 58 -17.94 34.06 56.10
N GLU A 59 -18.30 33.21 57.07
CA GLU A 59 -17.78 33.26 58.45
C GLU A 59 -16.24 33.19 58.53
N ASN A 60 -15.56 32.70 57.49
CA ASN A 60 -14.10 32.61 57.42
C ASN A 60 -13.47 33.80 56.69
N GLY A 61 -14.24 34.85 56.37
CA GLY A 61 -13.76 35.99 55.60
C GLY A 61 -13.51 35.67 54.13
N VAL A 62 -14.17 34.65 53.58
CA VAL A 62 -13.96 34.16 52.22
C VAL A 62 -15.12 34.52 51.31
N ALA A 63 -14.83 35.15 50.17
CA ALA A 63 -15.77 35.47 49.11
C ALA A 63 -15.39 34.75 47.82
N LYS A 64 -16.36 34.31 47.02
CA LYS A 64 -16.13 33.55 45.78
C LYS A 64 -16.89 34.11 44.59
N VAL A 65 -16.29 34.05 43.40
CA VAL A 65 -16.93 34.35 42.12
C VAL A 65 -16.44 33.38 41.04
N SER A 66 -17.29 33.03 40.08
CA SER A 66 -16.89 32.23 38.93
C SER A 66 -16.57 33.13 37.73
N LEU A 67 -15.45 32.89 37.06
CA LEU A 67 -15.08 33.54 35.81
C LEU A 67 -15.24 32.55 34.65
N GLN A 68 -16.02 32.95 33.64
CA GLN A 68 -16.12 32.26 32.36
C GLN A 68 -15.19 32.89 31.33
N SER A 69 -14.44 32.06 30.61
CA SER A 69 -13.62 32.51 29.48
C SER A 69 -14.45 32.90 28.25
N VAL A 70 -13.85 33.72 27.39
CA VAL A 70 -14.35 34.09 26.05
C VAL A 70 -13.39 33.54 24.98
N PRO A 71 -13.78 33.46 23.70
CA PRO A 71 -12.94 32.91 22.62
C PRO A 71 -11.83 33.89 22.19
N VAL A 72 -11.06 34.36 23.15
CA VAL A 72 -9.92 35.27 22.99
C VAL A 72 -8.80 34.76 23.89
N ILE A 73 -7.67 34.37 23.28
CA ILE A 73 -6.46 33.96 24.00
C ILE A 73 -5.79 35.22 24.55
N GLY A 74 -5.38 35.18 25.82
CA GLY A 74 -4.74 36.30 26.50
C GLY A 74 -4.91 36.21 28.01
N ASP A 75 -4.46 37.23 28.73
CA ASP A 75 -4.51 37.23 30.19
C ASP A 75 -5.72 38.03 30.70
N ALA A 76 -6.61 37.35 31.44
CA ALA A 76 -7.69 38.00 32.19
C ALA A 76 -7.13 38.54 33.50
N ILE A 77 -7.31 39.84 33.75
CA ILE A 77 -6.95 40.50 35.01
C ILE A 77 -8.22 40.61 35.84
N VAL A 78 -8.30 39.85 36.93
CA VAL A 78 -9.42 39.93 37.87
C VAL A 78 -9.01 40.75 39.07
N THR A 79 -9.78 41.81 39.35
CA THR A 79 -9.60 42.68 40.51
C THR A 79 -10.73 42.44 41.51
N ALA A 80 -10.37 42.25 42.77
CA ALA A 80 -11.29 42.22 43.90
C ALA A 80 -11.08 43.45 44.76
N THR A 81 -12.14 44.11 45.18
CA THR A 81 -12.11 45.28 46.07
C THR A 81 -13.10 45.07 47.20
N SER A 82 -12.66 45.17 48.45
CA SER A 82 -13.52 45.02 49.62
C SER A 82 -14.16 46.35 50.01
N SER A 83 -15.40 46.32 50.50
CA SER A 83 -16.08 47.49 51.08
C SER A 83 -15.35 48.05 52.30
N ASP A 84 -14.56 47.22 53.01
CA ASP A 84 -13.76 47.62 54.17
C ASP A 84 -12.38 48.21 53.79
N GLY A 85 -12.12 48.34 52.48
CA GLY A 85 -10.89 48.87 51.90
C GLY A 85 -10.01 47.78 51.30
N GLY A 86 -8.94 48.17 50.60
CA GLY A 86 -8.01 47.22 49.97
C GLY A 86 -8.50 46.65 48.63
N ALA A 87 -7.53 46.35 47.76
CA ALA A 87 -7.77 45.73 46.47
C ALA A 87 -6.63 44.77 46.14
N ALA A 88 -6.96 43.68 45.45
CA ALA A 88 -5.99 42.74 44.90
C ALA A 88 -6.35 42.42 43.46
N ALA A 89 -5.34 42.11 42.65
CA ALA A 89 -5.50 41.67 41.28
C ALA A 89 -4.78 40.34 41.04
N MET A 90 -5.33 39.51 40.18
CA MET A 90 -4.75 38.24 39.75
C MET A 90 -4.85 38.09 38.23
N TYR A 91 -3.82 37.48 37.65
CA TYR A 91 -3.79 37.09 36.24
C TYR A 91 -4.30 35.66 36.08
N ILE A 92 -5.26 35.46 35.18
CA ILE A 92 -5.79 34.15 34.81
C ILE A 92 -5.58 34.00 33.30
N PRO A 93 -4.60 33.19 32.87
CA PRO A 93 -4.34 32.98 31.46
C PRO A 93 -5.48 32.23 30.79
N PHE A 94 -6.05 32.81 29.72
CA PHE A 94 -6.92 32.14 28.78
C PHE A 94 -6.05 31.55 27.68
N THR A 95 -5.88 30.23 27.73
CA THR A 95 -4.96 29.48 26.87
C THR A 95 -5.71 28.81 25.73
N ASP A 96 -4.98 28.44 24.67
CA ASP A 96 -5.56 27.52 23.69
C ASP A 96 -5.60 26.10 24.27
N ASN A 97 -6.58 25.33 23.83
CA ASN A 97 -6.66 23.91 24.12
C ASN A 97 -6.86 23.14 22.83
N TRP A 98 -5.90 22.26 22.52
CA TRP A 98 -5.83 21.48 21.30
C TRP A 98 -6.30 20.06 21.57
N ILE A 99 -7.31 19.60 20.82
CA ILE A 99 -7.87 18.25 20.94
C ILE A 99 -7.54 17.43 19.70
N ALA A 100 -7.31 16.14 19.88
CA ALA A 100 -7.08 15.22 18.78
C ALA A 100 -8.33 15.14 17.88
N ILE A 101 -8.12 15.16 16.57
CA ILE A 101 -9.15 14.94 15.55
C ILE A 101 -8.75 13.76 14.65
N ALA A 102 -9.62 13.39 13.71
CA ALA A 102 -9.33 12.32 12.77
C ALA A 102 -8.00 12.56 12.03
N SER A 103 -7.12 11.56 12.00
CA SER A 103 -5.88 11.61 11.23
C SER A 103 -6.15 11.70 9.74
N LEU A 104 -5.21 12.30 8.99
CA LEU A 104 -5.22 12.30 7.53
C LEU A 104 -4.40 11.11 7.03
N PHE A 105 -4.89 10.42 6.01
CA PHE A 105 -4.19 9.30 5.39
C PHE A 105 -3.91 9.62 3.92
N THR A 106 -2.70 9.32 3.45
CA THR A 106 -2.45 9.27 2.01
C THR A 106 -3.07 8.01 1.41
N ALA A 107 -3.29 8.03 0.10
CA ALA A 107 -3.55 6.79 -0.63
C ALA A 107 -2.35 5.84 -0.49
N TRP A 108 -2.62 4.53 -0.53
CA TRP A 108 -1.57 3.52 -0.64
C TRP A 108 -0.89 3.61 -2.01
N ALA A 109 0.44 3.63 -2.01
CA ALA A 109 1.25 3.65 -3.21
C ALA A 109 2.25 2.48 -3.22
N ASN A 110 2.55 1.96 -4.41
CA ASN A 110 3.53 0.89 -4.57
C ASN A 110 4.92 1.36 -4.14
N ASN A 111 5.57 0.59 -3.28
CA ASN A 111 6.94 0.80 -2.85
C ASN A 111 7.84 -0.25 -3.49
N GLY A 112 8.47 0.12 -4.61
CA GLY A 112 9.28 -0.79 -5.41
C GLY A 112 8.48 -1.73 -6.32
N ALA A 113 9.19 -2.63 -6.99
CA ALA A 113 8.62 -3.59 -7.93
C ALA A 113 8.02 -4.83 -7.22
N PRO A 114 7.09 -5.56 -7.86
CA PRO A 114 6.59 -6.83 -7.34
C PRO A 114 7.71 -7.86 -7.13
N TYR A 115 7.60 -8.69 -6.10
CA TYR A 115 8.60 -9.70 -5.73
C TYR A 115 7.94 -10.97 -5.17
N ASN A 116 8.74 -12.02 -4.87
CA ASN A 116 8.26 -13.31 -4.38
C ASN A 116 7.09 -13.88 -5.21
N CYS A 117 7.27 -13.89 -6.53
CA CYS A 117 6.25 -14.31 -7.47
C CYS A 117 6.08 -15.84 -7.49
N SER A 118 4.84 -16.30 -7.67
CA SER A 118 4.54 -17.69 -8.01
C SER A 118 5.19 -18.09 -9.34
N ALA A 119 5.23 -19.40 -9.61
CA ALA A 119 5.51 -19.87 -10.96
C ALA A 119 4.51 -19.27 -11.97
N TRP A 120 4.98 -19.02 -13.19
CA TRP A 120 4.13 -18.56 -14.28
C TRP A 120 3.23 -19.69 -14.76
N LEU A 121 1.92 -19.41 -14.85
CA LEU A 121 0.91 -20.36 -15.28
C LEU A 121 0.04 -19.79 -16.41
N PRO A 122 -0.35 -20.60 -17.41
CA PRO A 122 0.04 -22.00 -17.62
C PRO A 122 1.55 -22.16 -17.91
N ALA A 123 2.13 -23.30 -17.56
CA ALA A 123 3.54 -23.56 -17.90
C ALA A 123 3.71 -23.70 -19.42
N THR A 124 4.85 -23.30 -19.96
CA THR A 124 5.10 -23.39 -21.41
C THR A 124 4.95 -24.82 -21.95
N SER A 125 5.23 -25.83 -21.13
CA SER A 125 5.08 -27.25 -21.47
C SER A 125 3.64 -27.74 -21.60
N THR A 126 2.64 -26.95 -21.21
CA THR A 126 1.22 -27.32 -21.32
C THR A 126 0.53 -26.72 -22.55
N VAL A 127 1.23 -25.87 -23.32
CA VAL A 127 0.70 -25.21 -24.52
C VAL A 127 1.49 -25.69 -25.74
N ASN A 128 0.81 -25.97 -26.85
CA ASN A 128 1.39 -26.46 -28.10
C ASN A 128 2.61 -25.63 -28.55
N ALA A 129 3.64 -26.32 -29.02
CA ALA A 129 4.86 -25.72 -29.53
C ALA A 129 4.57 -24.63 -30.59
N GLY A 130 5.15 -23.44 -30.41
CA GLY A 130 5.01 -22.32 -31.35
C GLY A 130 3.76 -21.46 -31.18
N VAL A 131 2.83 -21.82 -30.29
CA VAL A 131 1.64 -21.02 -30.01
C VAL A 131 1.95 -19.95 -28.94
N ALA A 132 1.70 -18.68 -29.26
CA ALA A 132 1.81 -17.59 -28.29
C ALA A 132 0.61 -17.60 -27.32
N PHE A 133 0.89 -17.42 -26.04
CA PHE A 133 -0.13 -17.36 -24.99
C PHE A 133 0.30 -16.42 -23.86
N THR A 134 -0.67 -15.99 -23.04
CA THR A 134 -0.42 -15.18 -21.85
C THR A 134 -0.31 -16.07 -20.62
N GLN A 135 0.80 -15.93 -19.90
CA GLN A 135 0.97 -16.53 -18.58
C GLN A 135 0.85 -15.47 -17.49
N SER A 136 0.30 -15.87 -16.35
CA SER A 136 0.11 -15.03 -15.17
C SER A 136 0.91 -15.56 -14.00
N ALA A 137 1.42 -14.67 -13.16
CA ALA A 137 2.02 -14.98 -11.88
C ALA A 137 1.47 -14.05 -10.81
N THR A 138 1.30 -14.57 -9.59
CA THR A 138 0.91 -13.77 -8.43
C THR A 138 2.14 -13.40 -7.65
N CYS A 139 2.35 -12.11 -7.41
CA CYS A 139 3.50 -11.57 -6.70
C CYS A 139 3.04 -10.78 -5.47
N ASN A 140 3.93 -10.63 -4.50
CA ASN A 140 3.77 -9.68 -3.42
C ASN A 140 4.14 -8.27 -3.90
N GLN A 141 3.33 -7.29 -3.55
CA GLN A 141 3.59 -5.86 -3.76
C GLN A 141 3.59 -5.17 -2.41
N ALA A 142 4.75 -4.65 -2.01
CA ALA A 142 4.84 -3.77 -0.86
C ALA A 142 4.18 -2.43 -1.20
N GLN A 143 3.39 -1.90 -0.28
CA GLN A 143 2.81 -0.58 -0.38
C GLN A 143 3.09 0.25 0.87
N LEU A 144 3.21 1.56 0.66
CA LEU A 144 3.35 2.55 1.71
C LEU A 144 2.19 3.54 1.67
N ALA A 145 1.73 3.93 2.84
CA ALA A 145 0.88 5.09 3.07
C ALA A 145 1.42 5.86 4.27
N TYR A 146 0.95 7.08 4.48
CA TYR A 146 1.32 7.89 5.64
C TYR A 146 0.08 8.29 6.41
N ARG A 147 0.15 8.16 7.73
CA ARG A 147 -0.81 8.74 8.66
C ARG A 147 -0.23 10.04 9.21
N GLN A 148 -0.96 11.13 9.04
CA GLN A 148 -0.68 12.40 9.69
C GLN A 148 -1.69 12.60 10.82
N ASP A 149 -1.22 12.51 12.06
CA ASP A 149 -2.03 12.82 13.24
C ASP A 149 -2.24 14.34 13.31
N ARG A 150 -3.43 14.76 13.76
CA ARG A 150 -3.88 16.16 13.71
C ARG A 150 -4.62 16.54 14.99
N GLU A 151 -4.52 17.80 15.34
CA GLU A 151 -5.27 18.42 16.43
C GLU A 151 -6.02 19.65 15.93
N GLN A 152 -7.09 19.99 16.64
CA GLN A 152 -7.88 21.19 16.42
C GLN A 152 -7.93 22.05 17.68
N SER A 153 -7.73 23.35 17.53
CA SER A 153 -7.91 24.34 18.59
C SER A 153 -9.39 24.44 18.94
N THR A 154 -9.72 24.26 20.22
CA THR A 154 -11.10 24.46 20.73
C THR A 154 -11.50 25.93 20.83
N THR A 155 -10.55 26.85 20.68
CA THR A 155 -10.80 28.29 20.68
C THR A 155 -10.96 28.87 19.28
N THR A 156 -10.01 28.58 18.39
CA THR A 156 -9.93 29.21 17.06
C THR A 156 -10.46 28.32 15.94
N GLY A 157 -10.63 27.02 16.20
CA GLY A 157 -10.96 26.04 15.17
C GLY A 157 -9.82 25.71 14.21
N ALA A 158 -8.65 26.34 14.36
CA ALA A 158 -7.47 26.05 13.54
C ALA A 158 -7.04 24.59 13.69
N ILE A 159 -6.54 24.00 12.61
CA ILE A 159 -6.05 22.62 12.57
C ILE A 159 -4.54 22.63 12.36
N ARG A 160 -3.84 21.76 13.08
CA ARG A 160 -2.39 21.57 12.92
C ARG A 160 -2.02 20.09 12.88
N ASN A 161 -0.85 19.81 12.32
CA ASN A 161 -0.24 18.50 12.33
C ASN A 161 0.45 18.24 13.68
N VAL A 162 0.34 17.00 14.17
CA VAL A 162 1.02 16.52 15.37
C VAL A 162 2.15 15.62 14.95
N GLY A 163 3.38 16.06 15.24
CA GLY A 163 4.59 15.32 14.90
C GLY A 163 4.76 15.08 13.39
N ASN A 164 5.70 14.20 13.06
CA ASN A 164 5.99 13.80 11.69
C ASN A 164 4.96 12.76 11.19
N PRO A 165 4.70 12.68 9.87
CA PRO A 165 3.89 11.61 9.30
C PRO A 165 4.43 10.22 9.69
N VAL A 166 3.54 9.35 10.13
CA VAL A 166 3.87 7.97 10.52
C VAL A 166 3.71 7.07 9.29
N PRO A 167 4.78 6.37 8.85
CA PRO A 167 4.68 5.45 7.73
C PRO A 167 3.86 4.21 8.12
N LEU A 168 2.96 3.82 7.24
CA LEU A 168 2.20 2.58 7.29
C LEU A 168 2.68 1.70 6.14
N SER A 169 2.85 0.42 6.42
CA SER A 169 3.27 -0.57 5.41
C SER A 169 2.27 -1.71 5.34
N GLN A 170 2.04 -2.21 4.14
CA GLN A 170 1.28 -3.42 3.90
C GLN A 170 1.87 -4.19 2.72
N ILE A 171 1.55 -5.48 2.65
CA ILE A 171 1.86 -6.33 1.50
C ILE A 171 0.53 -6.80 0.93
N ILE A 172 0.32 -6.54 -0.35
CA ILE A 172 -0.82 -7.07 -1.11
C ILE A 172 -0.32 -8.09 -2.13
N ASN A 173 -1.24 -8.90 -2.64
CA ASN A 173 -0.97 -9.78 -3.78
C ASN A 173 -1.46 -9.10 -5.07
N VAL A 174 -0.60 -9.08 -6.09
CA VAL A 174 -0.91 -8.57 -7.42
C VAL A 174 -0.68 -9.64 -8.46
N THR A 175 -1.46 -9.62 -9.54
CA THR A 175 -1.26 -10.51 -10.68
C THR A 175 -0.51 -9.75 -11.77
N ILE A 176 0.64 -10.28 -12.17
CA ILE A 176 1.37 -9.80 -13.34
C ILE A 176 1.18 -10.77 -14.51
N GLN A 177 1.28 -10.24 -15.72
CA GLN A 177 1.09 -11.00 -16.95
C GLN A 177 2.28 -10.81 -17.89
N GLN A 178 2.61 -11.86 -18.64
CA GLN A 178 3.56 -11.78 -19.73
C GLN A 178 3.19 -12.73 -20.85
N THR A 179 3.68 -12.43 -22.05
CA THR A 179 3.54 -13.32 -23.22
C THR A 179 4.62 -14.40 -23.18
N ALA A 180 4.28 -15.62 -23.56
CA ALA A 180 5.19 -16.75 -23.73
C ALA A 180 4.83 -17.60 -24.96
N ILE A 181 5.75 -18.44 -25.41
CA ILE A 181 5.53 -19.40 -26.49
C ILE A 181 5.46 -20.81 -25.89
N GLY A 182 4.46 -21.59 -26.30
CA GLY A 182 4.29 -22.98 -25.89
C GLY A 182 5.45 -23.87 -26.34
N THR A 183 5.73 -24.92 -25.58
CA THR A 183 6.79 -25.90 -25.85
C THR A 183 6.27 -27.34 -25.81
N MET A 184 4.97 -27.56 -25.63
CA MET A 184 4.36 -28.89 -25.63
C MET A 184 4.54 -29.53 -27.00
N GLN A 185 5.36 -30.57 -27.03
CA GLN A 185 5.59 -31.36 -28.23
C GLN A 185 4.40 -32.28 -28.47
N PRO A 186 4.09 -32.60 -29.75
CA PRO A 186 3.10 -33.62 -30.05
C PRO A 186 3.49 -34.96 -29.39
N PRO A 187 2.50 -35.79 -29.00
CA PRO A 187 2.78 -37.09 -28.41
C PRO A 187 3.73 -37.88 -29.32
N LYS A 188 4.78 -38.45 -28.72
CA LYS A 188 5.62 -39.42 -29.42
C LYS A 188 4.70 -40.52 -29.97
N PRO A 189 4.77 -40.88 -31.26
CA PRO A 189 3.92 -41.91 -31.81
C PRO A 189 4.02 -43.18 -30.96
N THR A 190 2.88 -43.68 -30.50
CA THR A 190 2.76 -44.83 -29.59
C THR A 190 3.03 -46.17 -30.26
N ASN A 191 3.26 -46.18 -31.57
CA ASN A 191 3.76 -47.35 -32.27
C ASN A 191 5.25 -47.19 -32.52
N PRO A 192 6.12 -48.07 -31.98
CA PRO A 192 7.44 -48.22 -32.51
C PRO A 192 7.28 -48.78 -33.94
N TRP A 193 7.13 -47.89 -34.91
CA TRP A 193 7.78 -48.04 -36.21
C TRP A 193 7.34 -49.33 -36.91
N SER A 194 6.07 -49.42 -37.33
CA SER A 194 5.71 -50.60 -38.11
C SER A 194 6.49 -50.65 -39.43
N GLN A 195 6.97 -49.52 -39.98
CA GLN A 195 7.86 -49.48 -41.15
C GLN A 195 8.67 -48.18 -41.25
N CYS A 196 9.65 -47.94 -40.38
CA CYS A 196 10.65 -46.91 -40.70
C CYS A 196 11.84 -47.53 -41.40
N ARG A 197 12.37 -46.81 -42.37
CA ARG A 197 13.47 -47.27 -43.22
C ARG A 197 14.48 -46.15 -43.39
N TYR A 198 15.73 -46.56 -43.54
CA TYR A 198 16.82 -45.71 -43.94
C TYR A 198 17.67 -46.45 -44.97
N SER A 199 17.89 -45.83 -46.12
CA SER A 199 18.81 -46.34 -47.13
C SER A 199 19.38 -45.18 -47.95
N GLU A 200 20.71 -45.07 -47.96
CA GLU A 200 21.45 -44.09 -48.77
C GLU A 200 21.93 -44.66 -50.11
N THR A 201 21.87 -45.98 -50.30
CA THR A 201 22.40 -46.69 -51.47
C THR A 201 21.31 -47.39 -52.25
N TYR A 202 21.37 -47.27 -53.58
CA TYR A 202 20.54 -48.04 -54.51
C TYR A 202 21.12 -49.44 -54.67
N ASP A 203 20.40 -50.44 -54.15
CA ASP A 203 20.65 -51.87 -54.38
C ASP A 203 19.64 -52.33 -55.45
N GLY A 204 20.13 -52.58 -56.65
CA GLY A 204 19.31 -52.95 -57.82
C GLY A 204 18.85 -54.42 -57.85
N SER A 205 18.69 -55.10 -56.71
CA SER A 205 18.17 -56.47 -56.70
C SER A 205 16.64 -56.51 -56.87
N GLU A 206 16.17 -57.38 -57.77
CA GLU A 206 14.74 -57.59 -58.05
C GLU A 206 14.03 -58.15 -56.81
N GLY A 207 13.38 -57.26 -56.03
CA GLY A 207 12.53 -57.65 -54.90
C GLY A 207 12.48 -56.69 -53.69
N GLY A 208 13.38 -55.72 -53.57
CA GLY A 208 13.36 -54.68 -52.52
C GLY A 208 14.68 -53.90 -52.54
N SER A 209 14.83 -52.60 -52.24
CA SER A 209 14.01 -51.52 -51.68
C SER A 209 14.69 -50.19 -52.12
N GLY A 210 13.96 -49.10 -52.39
CA GLY A 210 14.57 -47.84 -52.87
C GLY A 210 15.19 -46.96 -51.77
N PHE A 211 15.40 -45.67 -52.06
CA PHE A 211 15.94 -44.70 -51.10
C PHE A 211 14.93 -44.40 -49.99
N TYR A 212 15.37 -44.34 -48.74
CA TYR A 212 14.55 -43.86 -47.62
C TYR A 212 15.39 -42.89 -46.80
N MET A 213 15.09 -41.59 -46.93
CA MET A 213 15.90 -40.57 -46.25
C MET A 213 15.11 -39.28 -46.05
N TRP A 214 15.19 -38.73 -44.84
CA TRP A 214 14.71 -37.39 -44.53
C TRP A 214 15.94 -36.49 -44.34
N SER A 215 16.17 -35.54 -45.25
CA SER A 215 17.36 -34.69 -45.24
C SER A 215 17.01 -33.25 -44.91
N ILE A 216 17.86 -32.59 -44.12
CA ILE A 216 17.83 -31.14 -43.95
C ILE A 216 18.99 -30.56 -44.75
N ALA A 217 18.70 -29.80 -45.80
CA ALA A 217 19.73 -29.15 -46.59
C ALA A 217 20.41 -28.03 -45.78
N ALA A 218 21.69 -27.78 -46.07
CA ALA A 218 22.48 -26.73 -45.40
C ALA A 218 21.86 -25.31 -45.49
N ASN A 219 20.94 -25.08 -46.43
CA ASN A 219 20.18 -23.83 -46.59
C ASN A 219 18.88 -23.78 -45.76
N GLY A 220 18.68 -24.70 -44.82
CA GLY A 220 17.51 -24.73 -43.93
C GLY A 220 16.22 -25.23 -44.56
N LYS A 221 16.30 -25.81 -45.77
CA LYS A 221 15.17 -26.47 -46.43
C LYS A 221 15.14 -27.94 -46.07
N THR A 222 13.96 -28.46 -45.77
CA THR A 222 13.78 -29.86 -45.38
C THR A 222 13.08 -30.63 -46.50
N GLY A 223 13.51 -31.87 -46.74
CA GLY A 223 12.90 -32.75 -47.74
C GLY A 223 12.92 -34.22 -47.30
N ALA A 224 11.90 -34.98 -47.69
CA ALA A 224 11.80 -36.42 -47.46
C ALA A 224 11.76 -37.19 -48.80
N ILE A 225 12.44 -38.35 -48.86
CA ILE A 225 12.55 -39.22 -50.05
C ILE A 225 12.14 -40.65 -49.67
N THR A 226 11.28 -41.29 -50.46
CA THR A 226 10.97 -42.74 -50.39
C THR A 226 10.79 -43.38 -51.77
N TRP A 227 11.43 -44.52 -52.08
CA TRP A 227 11.22 -45.22 -53.36
C TRP A 227 11.00 -46.75 -53.26
N ASN A 228 10.14 -47.27 -54.16
CA ASN A 228 9.45 -48.56 -54.30
C ASN A 228 8.12 -48.79 -53.52
N THR A 229 7.08 -49.05 -54.34
CA THR A 229 5.62 -49.12 -54.17
C THR A 229 4.81 -47.82 -54.07
N PHE A 230 5.25 -46.70 -53.47
CA PHE A 230 4.59 -45.39 -53.69
C PHE A 230 5.62 -44.26 -53.52
N MET A 231 5.85 -43.44 -54.55
CA MET A 231 6.93 -42.45 -54.58
C MET A 231 6.61 -41.20 -53.73
N ILE A 232 7.64 -40.61 -53.10
CA ILE A 232 7.72 -39.14 -52.96
C ILE A 232 9.12 -38.67 -53.37
N THR A 233 9.15 -37.83 -54.39
CA THR A 233 10.25 -36.96 -54.80
C THR A 233 9.92 -35.53 -54.33
N THR A 234 10.78 -34.98 -53.48
CA THR A 234 10.69 -33.73 -52.70
C THR A 234 10.02 -32.50 -53.33
N LEU A 235 9.27 -31.75 -52.52
CA LEU A 235 9.22 -30.27 -52.60
C LEU A 235 9.92 -29.73 -51.35
N PHE A 236 10.99 -28.97 -51.56
CA PHE A 236 11.72 -28.33 -50.48
C PHE A 236 10.83 -27.27 -49.80
N GLU A 237 10.30 -27.57 -48.63
CA GLU A 237 9.64 -26.55 -47.83
C GLU A 237 10.66 -25.79 -46.96
N PRO A 238 10.55 -24.46 -46.86
CA PRO A 238 11.38 -23.69 -45.95
C PRO A 238 11.04 -24.03 -44.49
N GLY A 239 12.05 -24.37 -43.69
CA GLY A 239 11.89 -24.65 -42.27
C GLY A 239 12.17 -26.10 -41.87
N ASP A 240 12.32 -26.32 -40.56
CA ASP A 240 12.66 -27.60 -39.95
C ASP A 240 11.40 -28.45 -39.68
N ILE A 241 10.75 -28.95 -40.74
CA ILE A 241 9.55 -29.78 -40.59
C ILE A 241 9.89 -31.19 -40.06
N THR A 242 9.05 -31.70 -39.17
CA THR A 242 9.20 -33.02 -38.52
C THR A 242 8.15 -34.04 -38.94
N GLN A 243 7.16 -33.61 -39.74
CA GLN A 243 6.10 -34.46 -40.28
C GLN A 243 5.63 -33.94 -41.66
N TYR A 244 5.18 -34.84 -42.51
CA TYR A 244 4.64 -34.52 -43.83
C TYR A 244 3.57 -35.51 -44.23
N THR A 245 2.45 -35.05 -44.79
CA THR A 245 1.36 -35.93 -45.24
C THR A 245 1.25 -35.88 -46.75
N PHE A 246 1.28 -37.05 -47.39
CA PHE A 246 1.14 -37.21 -48.83
C PHE A 246 0.19 -38.34 -49.15
N GLU A 247 -0.77 -38.09 -50.05
CA GLU A 247 -1.79 -39.07 -50.47
C GLU A 247 -2.46 -39.79 -49.28
N GLY A 248 -2.71 -39.05 -48.19
CA GLY A 248 -3.36 -39.56 -46.98
C GLY A 248 -2.45 -40.38 -46.04
N VAL A 249 -1.17 -40.52 -46.36
CA VAL A 249 -0.16 -41.15 -45.48
C VAL A 249 0.69 -40.06 -44.85
N THR A 250 0.74 -40.05 -43.51
CA THR A 250 1.63 -39.16 -42.77
C THR A 250 2.96 -39.85 -42.53
N TYR A 251 4.04 -39.15 -42.84
CA TYR A 251 5.41 -39.55 -42.59
C TYR A 251 6.02 -38.65 -41.52
N TYR A 252 6.88 -39.24 -40.69
CA TYR A 252 7.57 -38.56 -39.61
C TYR A 252 9.07 -38.64 -39.81
N ARG A 253 9.76 -37.58 -39.38
CA ARG A 253 11.22 -37.59 -39.27
C ARG A 253 11.63 -38.48 -38.10
N GLY A 254 12.41 -39.51 -38.40
CA GLY A 254 12.99 -40.42 -37.43
C GLY A 254 14.26 -39.89 -36.74
N PRO A 255 15.01 -40.76 -36.04
CA PRO A 255 16.34 -40.47 -35.53
C PRO A 255 17.31 -40.11 -36.66
N LEU A 256 18.30 -39.31 -36.28
CA LEU A 256 19.44 -39.02 -37.14
C LEU A 256 20.23 -40.33 -37.38
N ARG A 257 20.55 -40.61 -38.63
CA ARG A 257 21.37 -41.77 -39.03
C ARG A 257 22.76 -41.38 -39.48
N GLY A 258 22.90 -40.22 -40.09
CA GLY A 258 24.19 -39.75 -40.58
C GLY A 258 24.10 -38.34 -41.13
N SER A 259 25.16 -37.92 -41.79
CA SER A 259 25.18 -36.70 -42.57
C SER A 259 25.93 -36.93 -43.89
N THR A 260 25.37 -36.40 -44.97
CA THR A 260 25.97 -36.46 -46.29
C THR A 260 26.21 -35.04 -46.77
N SER A 261 27.47 -34.71 -47.07
CA SER A 261 27.88 -33.37 -47.53
C SER A 261 27.38 -32.23 -46.62
N GLY A 262 27.40 -32.44 -45.31
CA GLY A 262 26.98 -31.44 -44.31
C GLY A 262 25.46 -31.36 -44.06
N SER A 263 24.65 -32.15 -44.76
CA SER A 263 23.20 -32.22 -44.56
C SER A 263 22.87 -33.41 -43.63
N PRO A 264 22.25 -33.22 -42.46
CA PRO A 264 21.85 -34.32 -41.59
C PRO A 264 20.71 -35.12 -42.21
N ASN A 265 20.86 -36.45 -42.15
CA ASN A 265 19.95 -37.44 -42.73
C ASN A 265 19.33 -38.27 -41.62
N TYR A 266 18.00 -38.33 -41.61
CA TYR A 266 17.18 -39.01 -40.63
C TYR A 266 16.40 -40.14 -41.31
N GLU A 267 15.92 -41.09 -40.51
CA GLU A 267 15.02 -42.14 -41.01
C GLU A 267 13.69 -41.54 -41.47
N VAL A 268 13.06 -42.16 -42.46
CA VAL A 268 11.67 -41.86 -42.80
C VAL A 268 10.80 -42.88 -42.12
N CYS A 269 9.88 -42.39 -41.30
CA CYS A 269 8.85 -43.19 -40.66
C CYS A 269 7.51 -43.00 -41.31
N ARG A 270 6.76 -44.09 -41.42
CA ARG A 270 5.33 -44.09 -41.72
C ARG A 270 4.52 -44.28 -40.44
#